data_AF-A0A915CKL6-F1
#
_entry.id   AF-A0A915CKL6-F1
#
_cell.length_a   1.000
_cell.length_b   1.000
_cell.length_c   1.000
_cell.angle_alpha   90.00
_cell.angle_beta   90.00
_cell.angle_gamma   90.00
#
_symmetry.space_group_name_H-M   'P 1'
#
loop_
_entity.id
_entity.type
_entity.pdbx_description
1 polymer ?
#
loop_
_entity_poly.entity_id
_entity_poly.type
_entity_poly.pdbx_seq_one_letter_code
_entity_poly.pdbx_strand_id
1 'polypeptide(L)'
;MTTLISLYIFLISFLLKRVIASLPDPPIFAAVQHYPSLCYLPPDSGLCAPERTNQDTEYSNDGASKYNREDEEYNNNISRLLTRYYFDMATEQCYPFGAQNCGGNENRFETLLDCQKRCRMGSFRASNTKL
;
A
#
# COMPACT_ATOMS: atom_id res chain seq x y z
N MET A 1 20.49 61.82 12.06
CA MET A 1 19.89 60.90 13.05
C MET A 1 18.92 59.92 12.41
N THR A 2 17.96 60.39 11.60
CA THR A 2 16.99 59.53 10.89
C THR A 2 17.63 58.50 9.95
N THR A 3 18.66 58.88 9.19
CA THR A 3 19.39 57.98 8.27
C THR A 3 20.13 56.85 8.97
N LEU A 4 20.70 57.12 10.16
CA LEU A 4 21.37 56.11 10.99
C LEU A 4 20.36 55.11 11.57
N ILE A 5 19.18 55.59 11.98
CA ILE A 5 18.09 54.74 12.45
C ILE A 5 17.57 53.85 11.32
N SER A 6 17.38 54.40 10.12
CA SER A 6 16.96 53.63 8.95
C SER A 6 17.98 52.54 8.59
N LEU A 7 19.28 52.86 8.55
CA LEU A 7 20.33 51.87 8.26
C LEU A 7 20.36 50.75 9.31
N TYR A 8 20.18 51.10 10.58
CA TYR A 8 20.11 50.14 11.69
C TYR A 8 18.91 49.19 11.54
N ILE A 9 17.72 49.70 11.19
CA ILE A 9 16.53 48.88 10.93
C ILE A 9 16.76 47.94 9.73
N PHE A 10 17.37 48.42 8.65
CA PHE A 10 17.69 47.58 7.49
C PHE A 10 18.67 46.45 7.86
N LEU A 11 19.71 46.75 8.64
CA LEU A 11 20.67 45.75 9.11
C LEU A 11 20.01 44.71 10.03
N ILE A 12 19.17 45.13 10.98
CA ILE A 12 18.42 44.20 11.83
C ILE A 12 17.50 43.31 11.00
N SER A 13 16.75 43.88 10.06
CA SER A 13 15.86 43.10 9.18
C SER A 13 16.63 42.08 8.34
N PHE A 14 17.79 42.48 7.80
CA PHE A 14 18.65 41.61 7.01
C PHE A 14 19.24 40.48 7.85
N LEU A 15 19.72 40.78 9.06
CA LEU A 15 20.22 39.79 10.00
C LEU A 15 19.11 38.83 10.45
N LEU A 16 17.91 39.35 10.76
CA LEU A 16 16.77 38.54 11.17
C LEU A 16 16.33 37.58 10.05
N LYS A 17 16.29 38.05 8.80
CA LYS A 17 16.01 37.19 7.63
C LYS A 17 17.05 36.08 7.46
N ARG A 18 18.33 36.37 7.69
CA ARG A 18 19.39 35.35 7.64
C ARG A 18 19.26 34.32 8.76
N VAL A 19 18.93 34.75 9.98
CA VAL A 19 18.71 33.86 11.12
C VAL A 19 17.50 32.95 10.91
N ILE A 20 16.39 33.49 10.38
CA ILE A 20 15.19 32.71 10.08
C ILE A 20 15.44 31.72 8.94
N ALA A 21 16.18 32.11 7.90
CA ALA A 21 16.55 31.22 6.79
C ALA A 21 17.55 30.10 7.19
N SER A 22 18.23 30.26 8.33
CA SER A 22 19.14 29.24 8.88
C SER A 22 18.48 28.28 9.86
N LEU A 23 17.23 28.55 10.26
CA LEU A 23 16.46 27.58 11.03
C LEU A 23 16.03 26.48 10.05
N PRO A 24 16.40 25.21 10.29
CA PRO A 24 15.78 24.13 9.54
C PRO A 24 14.27 24.24 9.76
N ASP A 25 13.50 24.16 8.68
CA ASP A 25 12.06 24.02 8.82
C ASP A 25 11.79 22.90 9.83
N PRO A 26 10.84 23.08 10.77
CA PRO A 26 10.43 21.99 11.62
C PRO A 26 10.12 20.79 10.71
N PRO A 27 10.45 19.55 11.11
CA PRO A 27 10.11 18.39 10.30
C PRO A 27 8.65 18.52 9.93
N ILE A 28 8.37 18.66 8.63
CA ILE A 28 7.01 18.67 8.13
C ILE A 28 6.54 17.25 8.41
N PHE A 29 5.88 17.04 9.54
CA PHE A 29 5.05 15.86 9.72
C PHE A 29 3.99 16.00 8.65
N ALA A 30 4.20 15.37 7.50
CA ALA A 30 3.24 15.35 6.41
C ALA A 30 1.89 15.06 7.06
N ALA A 31 0.92 15.96 6.85
CA ALA A 31 -0.40 15.84 7.44
C ALA A 31 -0.89 14.40 7.23
N VAL A 32 -1.37 13.76 8.30
CA VAL A 32 -1.73 12.33 8.33
C VAL A 32 -2.52 11.99 7.07
N GLN A 33 -1.87 11.35 6.09
CA GLN A 33 -2.53 10.97 4.85
C GLN A 33 -3.62 9.95 5.20
N HIS A 34 -4.88 10.36 5.09
CA HIS A 34 -6.02 9.49 5.32
C HIS A 34 -6.38 8.79 4.01
N TYR A 35 -6.07 7.50 3.93
CA TYR A 35 -6.52 6.63 2.84
C TYR A 35 -7.92 6.07 3.17
N PRO A 36 -8.60 5.43 2.21
CA PRO A 36 -9.75 4.58 2.54
C PRO A 36 -9.33 3.46 3.51
N SER A 37 -10.23 3.05 4.40
CA SER A 37 -9.95 2.01 5.42
C SER A 37 -9.42 0.70 4.84
N LEU A 38 -9.95 0.28 3.68
CA LEU A 38 -9.48 -0.92 2.98
C LEU A 38 -7.99 -0.85 2.59
N CYS A 39 -7.45 0.34 2.35
CA CYS A 39 -6.06 0.56 1.96
C CYS A 39 -5.09 0.45 3.15
N TYR A 40 -5.60 0.34 4.38
CA TYR A 40 -4.80 0.10 5.58
C TYR A 40 -4.55 -1.38 5.85
N LEU A 41 -5.25 -2.29 5.16
CA LEU A 41 -5.15 -3.71 5.42
C LEU A 41 -3.82 -4.26 4.86
N PRO A 42 -3.10 -5.13 5.58
CA PRO A 42 -1.87 -5.73 5.08
C PRO A 42 -2.16 -6.65 3.87
N PRO A 43 -1.17 -6.93 3.00
CA PRO A 43 -1.35 -7.93 1.95
C PRO A 43 -1.62 -9.29 2.59
N ASP A 44 -2.77 -9.89 2.25
CA ASP A 44 -3.13 -11.24 2.67
C ASP A 44 -3.48 -12.06 1.42
N SER A 45 -2.73 -13.14 1.21
CA SER A 45 -2.93 -14.05 0.09
C SER A 45 -4.21 -14.87 0.21
N GLY A 46 -4.78 -14.95 1.43
CA GLY A 46 -5.90 -15.81 1.76
C GLY A 46 -5.50 -17.28 1.67
N LEU A 47 -5.48 -18.00 2.80
CA LEU A 47 -5.34 -19.45 2.75
C LEU A 47 -6.70 -20.06 2.48
N CYS A 48 -6.89 -20.57 1.27
CA CYS A 48 -8.02 -21.43 0.99
C CYS A 48 -7.94 -22.68 1.85
N ALA A 49 -9.09 -23.10 2.39
CA ALA A 49 -9.20 -24.45 2.90
C ALA A 49 -8.81 -25.40 1.75
N PRO A 50 -8.01 -26.46 2.02
CA PRO A 50 -7.71 -27.45 1.01
C PRO A 50 -9.03 -27.96 0.45
N GLU A 51 -9.10 -28.03 -0.88
CA GLU A 51 -10.22 -28.60 -1.60
C GLU A 51 -10.39 -30.03 -1.06
N ARG A 52 -11.36 -30.23 -0.16
CA ARG A 52 -11.71 -31.57 0.32
C ARG A 52 -12.29 -32.28 -0.89
N THR A 53 -11.44 -33.00 -1.62
CA THR A 53 -11.90 -34.08 -2.48
C THR A 53 -12.76 -34.95 -1.59
N ASN A 54 -14.06 -34.98 -1.87
CA ASN A 54 -15.05 -35.66 -1.04
C ASN A 54 -14.56 -37.06 -0.70
N GLN A 55 -14.17 -37.26 0.55
CA GLN A 55 -14.06 -38.58 1.14
C GLN A 55 -14.63 -38.56 2.56
N ASP A 56 -15.74 -37.83 2.71
CA ASP A 56 -16.84 -38.29 3.54
C ASP A 56 -17.85 -38.85 2.55
N THR A 57 -17.73 -40.15 2.25
CA THR A 57 -18.83 -40.91 1.67
C THR A 57 -19.97 -40.92 2.67
N GLU A 58 -20.88 -39.98 2.51
CA GLU A 58 -22.29 -40.28 2.69
C GLU A 58 -23.02 -39.63 1.50
N TYR A 59 -23.52 -40.50 0.59
CA TYR A 59 -24.25 -40.13 -0.62
C TYR A 59 -23.43 -39.60 -1.82
N SER A 60 -22.66 -40.45 -2.48
CA SER A 60 -22.66 -40.57 -3.95
C SER A 60 -21.83 -41.78 -4.37
N ASN A 61 -22.37 -42.52 -5.34
CA ASN A 61 -21.87 -43.80 -5.79
C ASN A 61 -20.57 -43.67 -6.61
N ASP A 62 -19.86 -44.80 -6.70
CA ASP A 62 -18.93 -45.17 -7.79
C ASP A 62 -17.41 -44.99 -7.57
N GLY A 63 -16.75 -46.08 -7.20
CA GLY A 63 -15.58 -46.57 -7.95
C GLY A 63 -14.16 -46.16 -7.51
N ALA A 64 -13.46 -47.13 -6.91
CA ALA A 64 -12.05 -47.12 -6.49
C ALA A 64 -10.99 -46.68 -7.53
N SER A 65 -9.84 -46.17 -7.04
CA SER A 65 -8.54 -46.78 -7.36
C SER A 65 -7.42 -46.38 -6.40
N LYS A 66 -6.57 -47.36 -6.13
CA LYS A 66 -5.39 -47.38 -5.27
C LYS A 66 -4.15 -47.23 -6.16
N TYR A 67 -3.27 -46.26 -5.89
CA TYR A 67 -1.87 -46.31 -6.32
C TYR A 67 -0.98 -45.55 -5.33
N ASN A 68 0.08 -46.21 -4.85
CA ASN A 68 1.19 -45.57 -4.14
C ASN A 68 2.29 -45.26 -5.17
N ARG A 69 2.88 -44.06 -5.15
CA ARG A 69 4.33 -43.91 -5.36
C ARG A 69 4.82 -42.55 -4.84
N GLU A 70 5.93 -42.62 -4.13
CA GLU A 70 6.87 -41.56 -3.81
C GLU A 70 7.29 -40.81 -5.10
N ASP A 71 7.80 -39.57 -4.94
CA ASP A 71 8.54 -38.74 -5.92
C ASP A 71 7.86 -37.35 -6.18
N GLU A 72 8.36 -36.35 -5.45
CA GLU A 72 8.43 -34.90 -5.76
C GLU A 72 7.20 -34.14 -6.31
N GLU A 73 6.56 -33.31 -5.46
CA GLU A 73 5.68 -32.24 -5.97
C GLU A 73 5.64 -30.96 -5.12
N TYR A 74 6.77 -30.26 -5.06
CA TYR A 74 6.85 -28.88 -4.55
C TYR A 74 6.19 -27.83 -5.48
N ASN A 75 5.57 -28.24 -6.60
CA ASN A 75 5.11 -27.32 -7.65
C ASN A 75 3.58 -27.14 -7.77
N ASN A 76 2.74 -27.80 -6.97
CA ASN A 76 1.29 -27.73 -7.17
C ASN A 76 0.53 -26.66 -6.37
N ASN A 77 1.23 -25.92 -5.50
CA ASN A 77 0.60 -24.85 -4.71
C ASN A 77 0.84 -23.45 -5.31
N ILE A 78 1.94 -23.24 -6.06
CA ILE A 78 2.24 -21.97 -6.76
C ILE A 78 1.28 -21.76 -7.95
N SER A 79 0.83 -22.85 -8.59
CA SER A 79 -0.02 -22.79 -9.79
C SER A 79 -1.46 -22.31 -9.55
N ARG A 80 -1.85 -22.02 -8.30
CA ARG A 80 -3.19 -21.51 -7.93
C ARG A 80 -3.21 -20.02 -7.54
N LEU A 81 -2.07 -19.33 -7.54
CA LEU A 81 -2.00 -17.92 -7.16
C LEU A 81 -2.26 -17.01 -8.36
N LEU A 82 -3.22 -16.09 -8.21
CA LEU A 82 -3.50 -15.02 -9.16
C LEU A 82 -2.72 -13.77 -8.78
N THR A 83 -2.10 -13.11 -9.75
CA THR A 83 -1.48 -11.80 -9.53
C THR A 83 -2.57 -10.79 -9.16
N ARG A 84 -2.41 -10.16 -8.00
CA ARG A 84 -3.24 -9.06 -7.50
C ARG A 84 -2.33 -7.93 -7.04
N TYR A 85 -2.91 -6.78 -6.75
CA TYR A 85 -2.19 -5.61 -6.29
C TYR A 85 -2.71 -5.20 -4.92
N TYR A 86 -1.82 -4.83 -4.01
CA TYR A 86 -2.17 -4.22 -2.72
C TYR A 86 -1.53 -2.85 -2.62
N PHE A 87 -2.15 -1.95 -1.87
CA PHE A 87 -1.59 -0.65 -1.53
C PHE A 87 -0.73 -0.76 -0.27
N ASP A 88 0.51 -0.30 -0.36
CA ASP A 88 1.41 -0.11 0.76
C ASP A 88 1.45 1.36 1.15
N MET A 89 0.96 1.66 2.34
CA MET A 89 0.92 3.03 2.87
C MET A 89 2.30 3.56 3.24
N ALA A 90 3.26 2.70 3.57
CA ALA A 90 4.59 3.14 3.96
C ALA A 90 5.35 3.75 2.76
N THR A 91 5.06 3.25 1.56
CA THR A 91 5.67 3.73 0.31
C THR A 91 4.70 4.52 -0.58
N GLU A 92 3.43 4.58 -0.20
CA GLU A 92 2.31 5.19 -0.94
C GLU A 92 2.16 4.65 -2.37
N GLN A 93 2.45 3.35 -2.53
CA GLN A 93 2.53 2.67 -3.82
C GLN A 93 1.73 1.36 -3.82
N CYS A 94 1.44 0.88 -5.02
CA CYS A 94 0.74 -0.38 -5.23
C CYS A 94 1.73 -1.43 -5.73
N TYR A 95 1.79 -2.60 -5.07
CA TYR A 95 2.70 -3.69 -5.44
C TYR A 95 1.95 -4.96 -5.83
N PRO A 96 2.48 -5.76 -6.77
CA PRO A 96 1.92 -7.05 -7.10
C PRO A 96 2.19 -8.08 -6.00
N PHE A 97 1.26 -9.00 -5.78
CA PHE A 97 1.42 -10.17 -4.93
C PHE A 97 0.59 -11.34 -5.47
N GLY A 98 0.95 -12.58 -5.08
CA GLY A 98 0.19 -13.77 -5.42
C GLY A 98 -0.94 -14.00 -4.43
N ALA A 99 -2.18 -14.09 -4.90
CA ALA A 99 -3.34 -14.30 -4.05
C ALA A 99 -4.21 -15.45 -4.56
N GLN A 100 -4.71 -16.29 -3.66
CA GLN A 100 -5.71 -17.29 -4.02
C GLN A 100 -7.05 -16.60 -4.29
N ASN A 101 -7.97 -17.29 -4.96
CA ASN A 101 -9.30 -16.73 -5.26
C ASN A 101 -10.32 -16.87 -4.12
N CYS A 102 -9.86 -17.21 -2.90
CA CYS A 102 -10.70 -17.29 -1.72
C CYS A 102 -9.94 -16.80 -0.48
N GLY A 103 -10.68 -16.42 0.57
CA GLY A 103 -10.11 -15.75 1.75
C GLY A 103 -9.53 -14.37 1.42
N GLY A 104 -8.56 -13.95 2.22
CA GLY A 104 -7.87 -12.66 2.07
C GLY A 104 -8.73 -11.47 2.52
N ASN A 105 -8.29 -10.27 2.16
CA ASN A 105 -8.98 -9.03 2.51
C ASN A 105 -9.15 -8.09 1.30
N GLU A 106 -9.76 -6.92 1.52
CA GLU A 106 -10.13 -5.98 0.45
C GLU A 106 -8.97 -5.17 -0.14
N ASN A 107 -7.78 -5.17 0.47
CA ASN A 107 -6.57 -4.58 -0.13
C ASN A 107 -5.99 -5.49 -1.22
N ARG A 108 -6.82 -5.83 -2.19
CA ARG A 108 -6.57 -6.83 -3.22
C ARG A 108 -7.28 -6.45 -4.51
N PHE A 109 -6.56 -5.78 -5.40
CA PHE A 109 -7.05 -5.27 -6.66
C PHE A 109 -6.62 -6.14 -7.84
N GLU A 110 -7.44 -6.22 -8.88
CA GLU A 110 -7.12 -7.00 -10.08
C GLU A 110 -6.05 -6.33 -10.95
N THR A 111 -6.01 -5.00 -10.95
CA THR A 111 -5.06 -4.23 -11.77
C THR A 111 -4.35 -3.16 -10.94
N LEU A 112 -3.13 -2.82 -11.36
CA LEU A 112 -2.36 -1.73 -10.77
C LEU A 112 -3.14 -0.41 -10.79
N LEU A 113 -3.79 -0.10 -11.92
CA LEU A 113 -4.54 1.14 -12.09
C LEU A 113 -5.71 1.25 -11.11
N ASP A 114 -6.39 0.14 -10.85
CA ASP A 114 -7.51 0.09 -9.93
C ASP A 114 -7.08 0.31 -8.47
N CYS A 115 -5.98 -0.34 -8.07
CA CYS A 115 -5.33 -0.07 -6.78
C CYS A 115 -4.97 1.42 -6.64
N GLN A 116 -4.32 1.98 -7.65
CA GLN A 116 -3.90 3.38 -7.64
C GLN A 116 -5.11 4.33 -7.57
N LYS A 117 -6.15 4.09 -8.37
CA LYS A 117 -7.36 4.93 -8.37
C LYS A 117 -8.08 4.93 -7.03
N ARG A 118 -8.10 3.79 -6.32
CA ARG A 118 -8.81 3.66 -5.05
C ARG A 118 -7.99 4.14 -3.87
N CYS A 119 -6.69 3.82 -3.83
CA CYS A 119 -5.86 4.06 -2.65
C CYS A 119 -4.87 5.22 -2.80
N ARG A 120 -4.40 5.55 -4.01
CA ARG A 120 -3.62 6.79 -4.17
C ARG A 120 -4.60 7.96 -4.15
N MET A 121 -4.69 8.59 -3.00
CA MET A 121 -5.18 9.96 -2.92
C MET A 121 -4.29 10.78 -3.85
N GLY A 122 -4.81 11.17 -5.01
CA GLY A 122 -4.13 12.15 -5.84
C GLY A 122 -3.88 13.37 -4.96
N SER A 123 -2.61 13.78 -4.81
CA SER A 123 -1.96 15.04 -5.22
C SER A 123 -2.83 16.29 -5.52
N PHE A 124 -4.15 16.23 -5.37
CA PHE A 124 -5.15 17.25 -5.64
C PHE A 124 -5.27 18.30 -4.53
N ARG A 125 -4.47 18.20 -3.46
CA ARG A 125 -4.31 19.25 -2.45
C ARG A 125 -2.93 19.91 -2.44
N ALA A 126 -2.05 19.58 -3.39
CA ALA A 126 -0.76 20.26 -3.55
C ALA A 126 -0.58 20.90 -4.95
N SER A 127 -1.67 21.17 -5.67
CA SER A 127 -1.62 21.93 -6.94
C SER A 127 -2.62 23.08 -7.04
N ASN A 128 -3.30 23.44 -5.94
CA ASN A 128 -4.14 24.64 -5.86
C ASN A 128 -3.60 25.68 -4.86
N THR A 129 -2.29 25.90 -4.85
CA THR A 129 -1.73 27.18 -4.42
C THR A 129 -1.02 27.79 -5.62
N LYS A 130 -1.81 28.37 -6.52
CA LYS A 130 -1.31 29.20 -7.60
C LYS A 130 -1.96 30.58 -7.47
N LEU A 131 -1.08 31.57 -7.28
CA LEU A 131 -1.24 33.03 -7.19
C LEU A 131 -1.70 33.57 -5.83
#